data_AF-A0A061IRY8-F1
#
_entry.id   AF-A0A061IRY8-F1
#
_cell.length_a   1.000
_cell.length_b   1.000
_cell.length_c   1.000
_cell.angle_alpha   90.00
_cell.angle_beta   90.00
_cell.angle_gamma   90.00
#
_symmetry.space_group_name_H-M   'P 1'
#
loop_
_entity.id
_entity.type
_entity.pdbx_description
1 polymer ?
#
loop_
_entity_poly.entity_id
_entity_poly.type
_entity_poly.pdbx_seq_one_letter_code
_entity_poly.pdbx_strand_id
1 'polypeptide(L)'
;MRVASASRLSLRGQSVFSLTNVSVASSGGGFVLGRNLALSDSVLRFVGIRGSVASSLVRCDGGTIGTGGWLDLHGVWAVGEASVASLSGVTLSGGAVSIARCVSGGATLVSGLEITSGAVSVQCNRAGGRALQSSGDYRLAGLPFVSVVPCDGCAPALACFGALTASFSDCACSCSAGGVGAACLPFDVPLAKGGGSAQGCVRGVTLTESMAVGGGQATACFDSVVFSGPITVTVELGSMDLFAGLLNVTLRHCVLAGGAQLRIVGLGEGMARLMPRAVVNMTNVTSTEGTIVLRGAMPLNSSVLLANSSLRATV
;
A
#
# COMPACT_ATOMS: atom_id res chain seq x y z
N MET A 1 -6.35 3.09 7.83
CA MET A 1 -5.14 3.88 7.47
C MET A 1 -5.60 5.09 6.69
N ARG A 2 -5.21 6.29 7.12
CA ARG A 2 -5.68 7.54 6.50
C ARG A 2 -4.46 8.38 6.13
N VAL A 3 -4.24 8.60 4.85
CA VAL A 3 -3.40 9.72 4.38
C VAL A 3 -4.30 10.96 4.43
N ALA A 4 -3.89 11.98 5.18
CA ALA A 4 -4.66 13.21 5.32
C ALA A 4 -4.95 13.84 3.94
N SER A 5 -6.09 14.52 3.80
CA SER A 5 -6.55 15.09 2.52
C SER A 5 -5.56 16.10 1.91
N ALA A 6 -4.65 16.67 2.69
CA ALA A 6 -3.58 17.57 2.22
C ALA A 6 -2.20 16.89 2.07
N SER A 7 -2.05 15.62 2.43
CA SER A 7 -0.77 14.92 2.34
C SER A 7 -0.57 14.23 0.99
N ARG A 8 0.63 14.43 0.44
CA ARG A 8 1.17 13.74 -0.72
C ARG A 8 1.76 12.40 -0.27
N LEU A 9 1.39 11.31 -0.94
CA LEU A 9 2.10 10.03 -0.88
C LEU A 9 2.86 9.89 -2.19
N SER A 10 4.18 10.00 -2.13
CA SER A 10 5.04 9.91 -3.31
C SER A 10 5.98 8.72 -3.18
N LEU A 11 5.89 7.81 -4.14
CA LEU A 11 6.74 6.62 -4.28
C LEU A 11 7.53 6.76 -5.58
N ARG A 12 8.85 6.90 -5.46
CA ARG A 12 9.77 7.10 -6.57
C ARG A 12 11.03 6.27 -6.42
N GLY A 13 11.69 6.02 -7.55
CA GLY A 13 13.01 5.39 -7.59
C GLY A 13 12.97 4.05 -6.88
N GLN A 14 12.27 3.09 -7.49
CA GLN A 14 12.25 1.70 -7.05
C GLN A 14 11.77 1.52 -5.60
N SER A 15 10.78 2.33 -5.20
CA SER A 15 10.15 2.22 -3.88
C SER A 15 8.93 1.28 -3.92
N VAL A 16 8.64 0.63 -2.80
CA VAL A 16 7.51 -0.30 -2.66
C VAL A 16 6.65 0.07 -1.47
N PHE A 17 5.34 0.16 -1.69
CA PHE A 17 4.35 0.19 -0.63
C PHE A 17 3.38 -0.97 -0.83
N SER A 18 3.29 -1.85 0.16
CA SER A 18 2.50 -3.08 0.08
C SER A 18 1.63 -3.27 1.31
N LEU A 19 0.37 -3.63 1.08
CA LEU A 19 -0.49 -4.22 2.10
C LEU A 19 -0.78 -5.66 1.72
N THR A 20 -0.58 -6.57 2.68
CA THR A 20 -0.71 -8.01 2.41
C THR A 20 -1.48 -8.69 3.52
N ASN A 21 -2.57 -9.39 3.19
CA ASN A 21 -3.38 -10.13 4.15
C ASN A 21 -3.88 -9.22 5.30
N VAL A 22 -4.60 -8.16 4.93
CA VAL A 22 -5.13 -7.17 5.87
C VAL A 22 -6.65 -7.18 5.85
N SER A 23 -7.25 -7.19 7.04
CA SER A 23 -8.70 -7.04 7.21
C SER A 23 -9.08 -5.63 7.65
N VAL A 24 -10.17 -5.09 7.12
CA VAL A 24 -10.66 -3.74 7.41
C VAL A 24 -12.15 -3.74 7.73
N ALA A 25 -12.54 -3.12 8.83
CA ALA A 25 -13.93 -2.85 9.17
C ALA A 25 -14.10 -1.38 9.54
N SER A 26 -14.93 -0.64 8.79
CA SER A 26 -15.13 0.79 8.97
C SER A 26 -16.57 1.20 8.69
N SER A 27 -17.14 2.09 9.51
CA SER A 27 -18.41 2.78 9.17
C SER A 27 -18.23 3.79 8.02
N GLY A 28 -17.00 4.17 7.71
CA GLY A 28 -16.64 5.09 6.62
C GLY A 28 -15.94 4.37 5.47
N GLY A 29 -14.79 4.92 5.02
CA GLY A 29 -13.95 4.31 3.99
C GLY A 29 -12.84 3.40 4.54
N GLY A 30 -12.11 2.74 3.64
CA GLY A 30 -10.94 1.92 3.97
C GLY A 30 -9.62 2.70 4.00
N PHE A 31 -8.72 2.38 3.06
CA PHE A 31 -7.43 3.00 2.85
C PHE A 31 -7.58 4.28 2.04
N VAL A 32 -7.19 5.42 2.62
CA VAL A 32 -7.18 6.72 1.92
C VAL A 32 -5.75 7.07 1.57
N LEU A 33 -5.47 7.27 0.28
CA LEU A 33 -4.14 7.62 -0.27
C LEU A 33 -3.95 9.13 -0.48
N GLY A 34 -4.99 9.94 -0.26
CA GLY A 34 -4.95 11.39 -0.38
C GLY A 34 -5.26 11.88 -1.80
N ARG A 35 -4.92 13.16 -2.08
CA ARG A 35 -5.20 13.86 -3.35
C ARG A 35 -4.00 14.00 -4.28
N ASN A 36 -2.83 13.57 -3.85
CA ASN A 36 -1.58 13.76 -4.57
C ASN A 36 -0.76 12.46 -4.54
N LEU A 37 -1.31 11.37 -5.05
CA LEU A 37 -0.53 10.15 -5.27
C LEU A 37 0.47 10.41 -6.41
N ALA A 38 1.75 10.09 -6.20
CA ALA A 38 2.74 10.10 -7.26
C ALA A 38 3.44 8.75 -7.27
N LEU A 39 3.24 7.99 -8.34
CA LEU A 39 3.83 6.66 -8.51
C LEU A 39 4.65 6.64 -9.80
N SER A 40 5.97 6.51 -9.69
CA SER A 40 6.89 6.43 -10.83
C SER A 40 8.05 5.49 -10.52
N ASP A 41 8.36 4.57 -11.44
CA ASP A 41 9.35 3.50 -11.23
C ASP A 41 9.20 2.81 -9.87
N SER A 42 7.97 2.61 -9.41
CA SER A 42 7.65 2.23 -8.03
C SER A 42 6.33 1.49 -7.96
N VAL A 43 6.11 0.81 -6.85
CA VAL A 43 5.06 -0.19 -6.73
C VAL A 43 4.15 0.10 -5.54
N LEU A 44 2.83 0.11 -5.78
CA LEU A 44 1.77 0.27 -4.79
C LEU A 44 0.85 -0.95 -4.88
N ARG A 45 0.81 -1.80 -3.84
CA ARG A 45 0.09 -3.08 -3.91
C ARG A 45 -0.86 -3.30 -2.74
N PHE A 46 -1.99 -3.90 -3.05
CA PHE A 46 -3.00 -4.37 -2.11
C PHE A 46 -3.28 -5.84 -2.43
N VAL A 47 -2.79 -6.74 -1.58
CA VAL A 47 -2.83 -8.19 -1.82
C VAL A 47 -3.59 -8.89 -0.69
N GLY A 48 -4.65 -9.61 -1.02
CA GLY A 48 -5.44 -10.35 -0.03
C GLY A 48 -6.10 -9.43 0.99
N ILE A 49 -6.72 -8.35 0.53
CA ILE A 49 -7.41 -7.40 1.41
C ILE A 49 -8.87 -7.81 1.52
N ARG A 50 -9.40 -7.88 2.74
CA ARG A 50 -10.82 -8.09 2.95
C ARG A 50 -11.38 -6.96 3.78
N GLY A 51 -12.48 -6.35 3.34
CA GLY A 51 -13.09 -5.37 4.22
C GLY A 51 -14.56 -5.07 4.01
N SER A 52 -15.13 -4.59 5.10
CA SER A 52 -16.50 -4.12 5.23
C SER A 52 -16.45 -2.62 5.50
N VAL A 53 -16.76 -1.84 4.47
CA VAL A 53 -16.70 -0.37 4.48
C VAL A 53 -17.95 0.19 3.82
N ALA A 54 -18.27 1.46 4.03
CA ALA A 54 -19.48 2.07 3.48
C ALA A 54 -19.35 2.50 2.02
N SER A 55 -18.13 2.78 1.52
CA SER A 55 -17.92 3.36 0.18
C SER A 55 -16.90 2.60 -0.67
N SER A 56 -15.60 2.78 -0.41
CA SER A 56 -14.55 2.08 -1.14
C SER A 56 -13.43 1.61 -0.22
N LEU A 57 -12.85 0.44 -0.54
CA LEU A 57 -11.72 -0.09 0.22
C LEU A 57 -10.44 0.71 0.00
N VAL A 58 -10.16 1.07 -1.25
CA VAL A 58 -9.06 1.98 -1.58
C VAL A 58 -9.65 3.27 -2.12
N ARG A 59 -9.18 4.41 -1.62
CA ARG A 59 -9.61 5.73 -2.08
C ARG A 59 -8.39 6.59 -2.37
N CYS A 60 -8.31 7.08 -3.60
CA CYS A 60 -7.36 8.06 -4.06
C CYS A 60 -8.14 9.16 -4.77
N ASP A 61 -7.93 10.40 -4.35
CA ASP A 61 -8.70 11.58 -4.75
C ASP A 61 -7.86 12.54 -5.63
N GLY A 62 -6.81 12.00 -6.25
CA GLY A 62 -5.94 12.75 -7.14
C GLY A 62 -4.54 12.18 -7.24
N GLY A 63 -3.86 12.43 -8.36
CA GLY A 63 -2.47 12.07 -8.56
C GLY A 63 -2.17 11.45 -9.92
N THR A 64 -1.01 10.83 -10.03
CA THR A 64 -0.54 10.25 -11.29
C THR A 64 0.13 8.90 -11.05
N ILE A 65 -0.25 7.93 -11.87
CA ILE A 65 0.46 6.66 -12.05
C ILE A 65 1.26 6.81 -13.36
N GLY A 66 2.51 7.26 -13.21
CA GLY A 66 3.40 7.58 -14.31
C GLY A 66 4.20 6.37 -14.80
N THR A 67 5.11 6.61 -15.75
CA THR A 67 6.03 5.60 -16.29
C THR A 67 6.72 4.79 -15.19
N GLY A 68 6.75 3.47 -15.36
CA GLY A 68 7.32 2.54 -14.39
C GLY A 68 6.54 2.46 -13.07
N GLY A 69 5.44 3.19 -12.90
CA GLY A 69 4.54 3.10 -11.76
C GLY A 69 3.58 1.92 -11.91
N TRP A 70 3.40 1.13 -10.86
CA TRP A 70 2.49 -0.01 -10.86
C TRP A 70 1.56 -0.03 -9.66
N LEU A 71 0.26 0.11 -9.91
CA LEU A 71 -0.81 -0.12 -8.93
C LEU A 71 -1.35 -1.55 -9.09
N ASP A 72 -1.20 -2.38 -8.05
CA ASP A 72 -1.65 -3.77 -8.05
C ASP A 72 -2.75 -4.00 -7.01
N LEU A 73 -3.93 -4.43 -7.47
CA LEU A 73 -5.05 -4.86 -6.65
C LEU A 73 -5.26 -6.36 -6.89
N HIS A 74 -4.83 -7.19 -5.94
CA HIS A 74 -4.88 -8.64 -6.07
C HIS A 74 -5.66 -9.27 -4.91
N GLY A 75 -6.76 -9.97 -5.20
CA GLY A 75 -7.54 -10.63 -4.15
C GLY A 75 -8.15 -9.64 -3.15
N VAL A 76 -8.61 -8.47 -3.63
CA VAL A 76 -9.26 -7.45 -2.81
C VAL A 76 -10.76 -7.68 -2.79
N TRP A 77 -11.34 -7.86 -1.61
CA TRP A 77 -12.74 -8.19 -1.41
C TRP A 77 -13.46 -7.12 -0.57
N ALA A 78 -14.28 -6.31 -1.25
CA ALA A 78 -15.21 -5.36 -0.65
C ALA A 78 -16.57 -6.01 -0.38
N VAL A 79 -17.02 -5.94 0.87
CA VAL A 79 -18.32 -6.48 1.32
C VAL A 79 -19.40 -5.38 1.26
N GLY A 80 -20.65 -5.77 1.00
CA GLY A 80 -21.78 -4.84 0.85
C GLY A 80 -21.73 -4.10 -0.48
N GLU A 81 -22.27 -2.88 -0.53
CA GLU A 81 -22.29 -2.06 -1.76
C GLU A 81 -20.95 -1.35 -2.05
N ALA A 82 -19.91 -1.63 -1.27
CA ALA A 82 -18.63 -0.96 -1.42
C ALA A 82 -17.86 -1.42 -2.67
N SER A 83 -17.19 -0.47 -3.32
CA SER A 83 -16.26 -0.75 -4.42
C SER A 83 -14.87 -1.16 -3.92
N VAL A 84 -14.11 -1.83 -4.79
CA VAL A 84 -12.71 -2.18 -4.51
C VAL A 84 -11.86 -0.92 -4.45
N ALA A 85 -12.02 0.00 -5.40
CA ALA A 85 -11.30 1.26 -5.40
C ALA A 85 -12.11 2.45 -5.97
N SER A 86 -11.85 3.63 -5.44
CA SER A 86 -12.19 4.92 -6.03
C SER A 86 -10.90 5.67 -6.31
N LEU A 87 -10.62 5.93 -7.58
CA LEU A 87 -9.39 6.57 -8.10
C LEU A 87 -9.70 7.92 -8.75
N SER A 88 -10.71 8.63 -8.23
CA SER A 88 -11.15 9.92 -8.76
C SER A 88 -10.00 10.93 -8.83
N GLY A 89 -9.80 11.52 -10.01
CA GLY A 89 -8.73 12.50 -10.24
C GLY A 89 -7.33 11.90 -10.35
N VAL A 90 -7.20 10.57 -10.35
CA VAL A 90 -5.93 9.88 -10.66
C VAL A 90 -5.83 9.71 -12.17
N THR A 91 -4.71 10.15 -12.72
CA THR A 91 -4.38 9.97 -14.14
C THR A 91 -3.37 8.85 -14.31
N LEU A 92 -3.68 7.86 -15.14
CA LEU A 92 -2.72 6.89 -15.65
C LEU A 92 -2.03 7.48 -16.88
N SER A 93 -0.71 7.70 -16.77
CA SER A 93 0.10 8.35 -17.80
C SER A 93 1.42 7.59 -18.02
N GLY A 94 1.32 6.40 -18.61
CA GLY A 94 2.46 5.55 -18.96
C GLY A 94 2.77 4.46 -17.94
N GLY A 95 2.05 4.43 -16.82
CA GLY A 95 2.15 3.36 -15.83
C GLY A 95 1.23 2.17 -16.10
N ALA A 96 1.14 1.28 -15.12
CA ALA A 96 0.32 0.08 -15.18
C ALA A 96 -0.64 -0.04 -13.98
N VAL A 97 -1.83 -0.57 -14.23
CA VAL A 97 -2.80 -0.96 -13.20
C VAL A 97 -3.18 -2.42 -13.42
N SER A 98 -2.98 -3.28 -12.42
CA SER A 98 -3.45 -4.67 -12.42
C SER A 98 -4.58 -4.86 -11.42
N ILE A 99 -5.66 -5.51 -11.84
CA ILE A 99 -6.81 -5.81 -10.99
C ILE A 99 -7.17 -7.27 -11.19
N ALA A 100 -6.82 -8.12 -10.24
CA ALA A 100 -6.98 -9.56 -10.36
C ALA A 100 -7.68 -10.16 -9.13
N ARG A 101 -8.59 -11.12 -9.37
CA ARG A 101 -9.28 -11.87 -8.31
C ARG A 101 -10.01 -10.97 -7.29
N CYS A 102 -10.42 -9.78 -7.72
CA CYS A 102 -11.09 -8.82 -6.86
C CYS A 102 -12.61 -9.01 -6.89
N VAL A 103 -13.25 -8.74 -5.76
CA VAL A 103 -14.70 -8.88 -5.60
C VAL A 103 -15.26 -7.61 -4.98
N SER A 104 -16.20 -6.99 -5.69
CA SER A 104 -17.07 -5.92 -5.19
C SER A 104 -18.48 -6.49 -5.00
N GLY A 105 -19.12 -6.18 -3.88
CA GLY A 105 -20.52 -6.56 -3.69
C GLY A 105 -21.46 -5.65 -4.51
N GLY A 106 -21.12 -4.37 -4.66
CA GLY A 106 -21.84 -3.44 -5.54
C GLY A 106 -21.45 -3.58 -7.01
N ALA A 107 -22.22 -2.96 -7.91
CA ALA A 107 -22.03 -3.08 -9.37
C ALA A 107 -20.70 -2.48 -9.89
N THR A 108 -20.13 -1.54 -9.14
CA THR A 108 -18.87 -0.87 -9.47
C THR A 108 -17.69 -1.62 -8.87
N LEU A 109 -16.69 -1.99 -9.69
CA LEU A 109 -15.43 -2.56 -9.22
C LEU A 109 -14.45 -1.45 -8.85
N VAL A 110 -14.16 -0.57 -9.81
CA VAL A 110 -13.27 0.59 -9.65
C VAL A 110 -13.89 1.78 -10.36
N SER A 111 -13.76 2.99 -9.80
CA SER A 111 -14.29 4.22 -10.40
C SER A 111 -13.25 5.32 -10.51
N GLY A 112 -13.42 6.22 -11.49
CA GLY A 112 -12.77 7.53 -11.52
C GLY A 112 -11.34 7.59 -12.06
N LEU A 113 -10.77 6.46 -12.50
CA LEU A 113 -9.44 6.44 -13.13
C LEU A 113 -9.51 7.07 -14.52
N GLU A 114 -8.73 8.12 -14.73
CA GLU A 114 -8.53 8.73 -16.05
C GLU A 114 -7.32 8.08 -16.73
N ILE A 115 -7.45 7.69 -18.00
CA ILE A 115 -6.39 7.00 -18.74
C ILE A 115 -5.97 7.89 -19.91
N THR A 116 -4.77 8.47 -19.84
CA THR A 116 -4.16 9.21 -20.96
C THR A 116 -3.18 8.34 -21.73
N SER A 117 -2.42 7.50 -21.03
CA SER A 117 -1.55 6.48 -21.60
C SER A 117 -1.20 5.41 -20.56
N GLY A 118 -0.66 4.27 -20.97
CA GLY A 118 -0.37 3.14 -20.08
C GLY A 118 -1.35 1.98 -20.26
N ALA A 119 -1.37 1.05 -19.31
CA ALA A 119 -2.14 -0.19 -19.43
C ALA A 119 -2.95 -0.52 -18.17
N VAL A 120 -4.17 -0.98 -18.37
CA VAL A 120 -5.01 -1.58 -17.32
C VAL A 120 -5.24 -3.04 -17.69
N SER A 121 -4.75 -3.95 -16.88
CA SER A 121 -4.93 -5.39 -17.05
C SER A 121 -5.82 -5.95 -15.96
N VAL A 122 -6.80 -6.77 -16.36
CA VAL A 122 -7.80 -7.31 -15.44
C VAL A 122 -7.95 -8.81 -15.59
N GLN A 123 -8.21 -9.51 -14.48
CA GLN A 123 -8.40 -10.97 -14.49
C GLN A 123 -9.32 -11.45 -13.37
N CYS A 124 -10.29 -12.30 -13.71
CA CYS A 124 -11.09 -13.04 -12.73
C CYS A 124 -11.74 -12.15 -11.65
N ASN A 125 -12.38 -11.05 -12.04
CA ASN A 125 -13.03 -10.15 -11.09
C ASN A 125 -14.55 -10.36 -11.05
N ARG A 126 -15.16 -9.96 -9.93
CA ARG A 126 -16.62 -9.99 -9.73
C ARG A 126 -17.10 -8.64 -9.21
N ALA A 127 -18.23 -8.15 -9.73
CA ALA A 127 -18.90 -6.96 -9.23
C ALA A 127 -20.42 -7.17 -9.31
N GLY A 128 -21.19 -6.70 -8.33
CA GLY A 128 -22.66 -6.78 -8.35
C GLY A 128 -23.17 -8.21 -8.45
N GLY A 129 -22.45 -9.17 -7.86
CA GLY A 129 -22.80 -10.59 -7.96
C GLY A 129 -22.49 -11.26 -9.30
N ARG A 130 -21.92 -10.58 -10.30
CA ARG A 130 -21.57 -11.16 -11.61
C ARG A 130 -20.07 -11.21 -11.87
N ALA A 131 -19.61 -12.29 -12.50
CA ALA A 131 -18.24 -12.37 -12.99
C ALA A 131 -18.07 -11.45 -14.20
N LEU A 132 -16.95 -10.73 -14.27
CA LEU A 132 -16.64 -9.81 -15.35
C LEU A 132 -15.75 -10.54 -16.37
N GLN A 133 -16.28 -10.79 -17.57
CA GLN A 133 -15.64 -11.64 -18.58
C GLN A 133 -15.20 -10.87 -19.82
N SER A 134 -15.86 -9.75 -20.13
CA SER A 134 -15.59 -8.94 -21.31
C SER A 134 -15.19 -7.52 -20.95
N SER A 135 -14.54 -6.82 -21.88
CA SER A 135 -14.25 -5.39 -21.74
C SER A 135 -15.52 -4.54 -21.55
N GLY A 136 -16.67 -4.99 -22.08
CA GLY A 136 -17.98 -4.38 -21.83
C GLY A 136 -18.43 -4.49 -20.37
N ASP A 137 -18.23 -5.66 -19.75
CA ASP A 137 -18.56 -5.86 -18.32
C ASP A 137 -17.72 -4.94 -17.43
N TYR A 138 -16.41 -4.84 -17.72
CA TYR A 138 -15.51 -3.96 -17.00
C TYR A 138 -15.84 -2.48 -17.19
N ARG A 139 -16.27 -2.08 -18.39
CA ARG A 139 -16.75 -0.72 -18.66
C ARG A 139 -17.96 -0.37 -17.79
N LEU A 140 -18.93 -1.27 -17.70
CA LEU A 140 -20.09 -1.11 -16.82
C LEU A 140 -19.70 -1.13 -15.33
N ALA A 141 -18.60 -1.79 -14.97
CA ALA A 141 -18.05 -1.82 -13.62
C ALA A 141 -17.07 -0.65 -13.31
N GLY A 142 -17.00 0.36 -14.20
CA GLY A 142 -16.28 1.63 -14.00
C GLY A 142 -14.85 1.71 -14.57
N LEU A 143 -14.44 0.71 -15.37
CA LEU A 143 -13.13 0.68 -16.04
C LEU A 143 -13.31 0.80 -17.57
N PRO A 144 -13.11 1.98 -18.17
CA PRO A 144 -13.51 2.24 -19.56
C PRO A 144 -12.68 1.46 -20.59
N PHE A 145 -11.39 1.27 -20.33
CA PHE A 145 -10.44 0.60 -21.23
C PHE A 145 -9.58 -0.39 -20.44
N VAL A 146 -9.62 -1.66 -20.82
CA VAL A 146 -8.90 -2.75 -20.15
C VAL A 146 -8.43 -3.81 -21.15
N SER A 147 -7.33 -4.49 -20.81
CA SER A 147 -6.95 -5.77 -21.39
C SER A 147 -7.39 -6.89 -20.45
N VAL A 148 -8.30 -7.74 -20.93
CA VAL A 148 -8.87 -8.84 -20.15
C VAL A 148 -8.03 -10.09 -20.35
N VAL A 149 -7.55 -10.66 -19.24
CA VAL A 149 -6.85 -11.94 -19.22
C VAL A 149 -7.82 -13.02 -18.72
N PRO A 150 -7.91 -14.18 -19.39
CA PRO A 150 -8.72 -15.31 -18.92
C PRO A 150 -8.38 -15.72 -17.49
N CYS A 151 -9.35 -16.23 -16.74
CA CYS A 151 -9.19 -16.56 -15.32
C CYS A 151 -8.17 -17.67 -15.05
N ASP A 152 -8.05 -18.60 -16.00
CA ASP A 152 -7.12 -19.73 -16.05
C ASP A 152 -5.79 -19.37 -16.73
N GLY A 153 -5.73 -18.22 -17.40
CA GLY A 153 -4.53 -17.70 -18.02
C GLY A 153 -3.58 -17.04 -17.03
N CYS A 154 -2.43 -16.62 -17.55
CA CYS A 154 -1.47 -15.80 -16.83
C CYS A 154 -0.90 -14.77 -17.78
N ALA A 155 -0.55 -13.60 -17.25
CA ALA A 155 0.08 -12.55 -18.02
C ALA A 155 1.09 -11.80 -17.15
N PRO A 156 2.24 -11.39 -17.72
CA PRO A 156 3.24 -10.65 -16.97
C PRO A 156 2.68 -9.34 -16.40
N ALA A 157 1.76 -8.69 -17.12
CA ALA A 157 1.11 -7.45 -16.69
C ALA A 157 0.26 -7.58 -15.40
N LEU A 158 -0.05 -8.80 -14.96
CA LEU A 158 -0.80 -9.08 -13.73
C LEU A 158 0.08 -9.67 -12.61
N ALA A 159 1.21 -10.29 -12.98
CA ALA A 159 2.05 -11.04 -12.05
C ALA A 159 3.35 -10.31 -11.71
N CYS A 160 3.87 -9.51 -12.63
CA CYS A 160 5.22 -8.98 -12.59
C CYS A 160 5.24 -7.45 -12.60
N PHE A 161 6.19 -6.89 -11.86
CA PHE A 161 6.55 -5.50 -12.01
C PHE A 161 7.37 -5.31 -13.29
N GLY A 162 6.73 -4.76 -14.32
CA GLY A 162 7.29 -4.70 -15.69
C GLY A 162 8.68 -4.06 -15.77
N ALA A 163 8.95 -3.01 -14.99
CA ALA A 163 10.24 -2.30 -15.05
C ALA A 163 11.44 -3.15 -14.60
N LEU A 164 11.22 -4.21 -13.82
CA LEU A 164 12.26 -5.12 -13.32
C LEU A 164 12.07 -6.57 -13.78
N THR A 165 11.25 -6.79 -14.83
CA THR A 165 11.03 -8.12 -15.41
C THR A 165 11.93 -8.29 -16.63
N ALA A 166 12.79 -9.32 -16.62
CA ALA A 166 13.66 -9.68 -17.74
C ALA A 166 12.94 -10.58 -18.76
N SER A 167 12.16 -11.55 -18.28
CA SER A 167 11.38 -12.45 -19.13
C SER A 167 10.19 -13.03 -18.38
N PHE A 168 9.25 -13.61 -19.14
CA PHE A 168 8.08 -14.30 -18.61
C PHE A 168 7.89 -15.63 -19.35
N SER A 169 7.90 -16.72 -18.60
CA SER A 169 7.72 -18.08 -19.09
C SER A 169 7.04 -18.91 -18.01
N ASP A 170 6.22 -19.89 -18.40
CA ASP A 170 5.53 -20.80 -17.47
C ASP A 170 4.79 -20.08 -16.32
N CYS A 171 4.13 -18.96 -16.65
CA CYS A 171 3.44 -18.11 -15.70
C CYS A 171 4.30 -17.51 -14.57
N ALA A 172 5.61 -17.51 -14.74
CA ALA A 172 6.57 -17.00 -13.77
C ALA A 172 7.38 -15.83 -14.34
N CYS A 173 7.70 -14.88 -13.48
CA CYS A 173 8.54 -13.74 -13.80
C CYS A 173 10.01 -14.12 -13.56
N SER A 174 10.86 -13.90 -14.55
CA SER A 174 12.31 -13.85 -14.33
C SER A 174 12.74 -12.39 -14.23
N CYS A 175 13.47 -12.05 -13.17
CA CYS A 175 13.76 -10.66 -12.85
C CYS A 175 15.06 -10.16 -13.49
N SER A 176 15.07 -8.89 -13.88
CA SER A 176 16.30 -8.19 -14.25
C SER A 176 17.05 -7.75 -12.97
N ALA A 177 18.27 -7.22 -13.14
CA ALA A 177 19.07 -6.75 -12.03
C ALA A 177 18.31 -5.74 -11.14
N GLY A 178 18.28 -5.99 -9.84
CA GLY A 178 17.57 -5.18 -8.84
C GLY A 178 16.14 -5.64 -8.54
N GLY A 179 15.55 -6.50 -9.37
CA GLY A 179 14.25 -7.15 -9.10
C GLY A 179 14.39 -8.38 -8.22
N VAL A 180 13.51 -8.53 -7.24
CA VAL A 180 13.53 -9.63 -6.28
C VAL A 180 12.15 -10.28 -6.13
N GLY A 181 12.14 -11.59 -5.94
CA GLY A 181 10.94 -12.39 -5.68
C GLY A 181 10.08 -12.68 -6.92
N ALA A 182 8.99 -13.40 -6.72
CA ALA A 182 8.15 -13.93 -7.79
C ALA A 182 7.47 -12.86 -8.67
N ALA A 183 7.37 -11.61 -8.19
CA ALA A 183 6.78 -10.49 -8.90
C ALA A 183 7.82 -9.45 -9.36
N CYS A 184 9.12 -9.75 -9.22
CA CYS A 184 10.22 -8.84 -9.55
C CYS A 184 10.10 -7.45 -8.93
N LEU A 185 9.75 -7.43 -7.64
CA LEU A 185 9.62 -6.16 -6.92
C LEU A 185 10.98 -5.51 -6.71
N PRO A 186 11.03 -4.18 -6.60
CA PRO A 186 12.23 -3.50 -6.17
C PRO A 186 12.71 -3.96 -4.78
N PHE A 187 13.94 -4.48 -4.71
CA PHE A 187 14.59 -4.96 -3.48
C PHE A 187 13.77 -6.01 -2.69
N ASP A 188 14.32 -6.60 -1.62
CA ASP A 188 13.52 -7.49 -0.76
C ASP A 188 12.43 -6.67 -0.04
N VAL A 189 11.17 -6.82 -0.45
CA VAL A 189 10.04 -6.52 0.44
C VAL A 189 10.21 -7.48 1.62
N PRO A 190 10.44 -7.00 2.86
CA PRO A 190 10.72 -7.89 3.97
C PRO A 190 9.60 -8.90 4.09
N LEU A 191 9.86 -10.17 3.76
CA LEU A 191 8.91 -11.24 4.06
C LEU A 191 8.64 -11.19 5.56
N ALA A 192 7.41 -11.51 5.98
CA ALA A 192 7.05 -11.65 7.39
C ALA A 192 7.77 -12.87 7.99
N LYS A 193 9.10 -12.86 8.02
CA LYS A 193 9.94 -13.80 8.76
C LYS A 193 10.29 -13.12 10.08
N GLY A 194 9.77 -13.68 11.16
CA GLY A 194 10.15 -13.34 12.52
C GLY A 194 11.63 -13.65 12.70
N GLY A 195 12.47 -12.63 12.58
CA GLY A 195 13.91 -12.74 12.74
C GLY A 195 14.44 -11.63 13.62
N GLY A 196 15.20 -12.02 14.65
CA GLY A 196 16.13 -11.22 15.44
C GLY A 196 15.50 -10.31 16.50
N SER A 197 15.79 -10.57 17.77
CA SER A 197 15.67 -9.55 18.82
C SER A 197 16.72 -8.47 18.55
N ALA A 198 16.30 -7.34 17.98
CA ALA A 198 17.15 -6.15 18.01
C ALA A 198 17.24 -5.69 19.47
N GLN A 199 18.47 -5.60 20.01
CA GLN A 199 18.73 -4.82 21.23
C GLN A 199 18.14 -3.42 21.02
N GLY A 200 17.25 -2.97 21.92
CA GLY A 200 16.67 -1.62 21.88
C GLY A 200 15.22 -1.49 21.38
N CYS A 201 14.50 -2.58 21.10
CA CYS A 201 13.05 -2.49 20.84
C CYS A 201 12.26 -2.12 22.10
N VAL A 202 11.33 -1.18 21.97
CA VAL A 202 10.31 -0.92 22.99
C VAL A 202 9.35 -2.11 23.00
N ARG A 203 9.20 -2.75 24.16
CA ARG A 203 8.59 -4.08 24.25
C ARG A 203 7.60 -4.23 25.39
N GLY A 204 6.43 -4.79 25.10
CA GLY A 204 5.46 -5.22 26.12
C GLY A 204 4.91 -4.10 27.00
N VAL A 205 5.01 -2.84 26.56
CA VAL A 205 4.56 -1.67 27.31
C VAL A 205 3.28 -1.09 26.72
N THR A 206 2.53 -0.38 27.54
CA THR A 206 1.43 0.47 27.10
C THR A 206 1.91 1.92 27.07
N LEU A 207 1.78 2.56 25.92
CA LEU A 207 2.07 3.97 25.74
C LEU A 207 0.76 4.75 25.81
N THR A 208 0.70 5.70 26.74
CA THR A 208 -0.44 6.59 26.98
C THR A 208 -0.10 8.06 26.76
N GLU A 209 1.12 8.33 26.28
CA GLU A 209 1.59 9.68 25.97
C GLU A 209 2.09 9.75 24.52
N SER A 210 1.95 10.93 23.92
CA SER A 210 2.42 11.19 22.56
C SER A 210 3.94 11.32 22.53
N MET A 211 4.57 10.83 21.48
CA MET A 211 6.03 10.89 21.32
C MET A 211 6.44 11.03 19.87
N ALA A 212 7.64 11.56 19.66
CA ALA A 212 8.33 11.56 18.38
C ALA A 212 9.56 10.66 18.46
N VAL A 213 9.76 9.85 17.42
CA VAL A 213 10.88 8.93 17.25
C VAL A 213 11.70 9.39 16.06
N GLY A 214 13.01 9.43 16.24
CA GLY A 214 13.96 9.91 15.25
C GLY A 214 15.01 10.86 15.81
N GLY A 215 15.41 10.77 17.08
CA GLY A 215 16.51 11.58 17.61
C GLY A 215 17.89 11.11 17.11
N GLY A 216 18.15 11.12 15.81
CA GLY A 216 19.41 10.66 15.20
C GLY A 216 19.63 9.15 15.30
N GLN A 217 18.60 8.36 15.60
CA GLN A 217 18.68 6.90 15.59
C GLN A 217 18.35 6.35 14.20
N ALA A 218 19.11 5.35 13.74
CA ALA A 218 18.85 4.64 12.49
C ALA A 218 17.67 3.66 12.57
N THR A 219 17.24 3.27 13.78
CA THR A 219 16.20 2.25 13.99
C THR A 219 15.14 2.72 14.98
N ALA A 220 13.88 2.48 14.66
CA ALA A 220 12.72 2.56 15.55
C ALA A 220 12.05 1.18 15.62
N CYS A 221 11.86 0.62 16.80
CA CYS A 221 11.29 -0.72 16.95
C CYS A 221 10.28 -0.79 18.10
N PHE A 222 9.09 -1.31 17.78
CA PHE A 222 8.03 -1.60 18.73
C PHE A 222 7.59 -3.06 18.57
N ASP A 223 7.54 -3.79 19.67
CA ASP A 223 7.13 -5.19 19.68
C ASP A 223 6.20 -5.46 20.87
N SER A 224 4.97 -5.89 20.57
CA SER A 224 3.93 -6.11 21.58
C SER A 224 3.59 -4.85 22.39
N VAL A 225 3.62 -3.68 21.74
CA VAL A 225 3.32 -2.38 22.35
C VAL A 225 1.85 -2.01 22.12
N VAL A 226 1.21 -1.47 23.15
CA VAL A 226 -0.16 -0.96 23.08
C VAL A 226 -0.13 0.56 23.09
N PHE A 227 -0.51 1.20 21.99
CA PHE A 227 -0.74 2.63 21.91
C PHE A 227 -2.19 2.91 22.32
N SER A 228 -2.40 3.56 23.46
CA SER A 228 -3.72 3.70 24.07
C SER A 228 -4.12 5.15 24.29
N GLY A 229 -5.34 5.48 23.88
CA GLY A 229 -5.92 6.82 24.00
C GLY A 229 -5.62 7.69 22.77
N PRO A 230 -6.05 8.96 22.77
CA PRO A 230 -5.92 9.88 21.63
C PRO A 230 -4.48 10.42 21.50
N ILE A 231 -3.50 9.52 21.56
CA ILE A 231 -2.08 9.83 21.47
C ILE A 231 -1.62 9.81 20.03
N THR A 232 -0.53 10.52 19.77
CA THR A 232 0.15 10.51 18.48
C THR A 232 1.59 10.05 18.66
N VAL A 233 1.95 8.95 18.02
CA VAL A 233 3.33 8.48 17.90
C VAL A 233 3.82 8.78 16.51
N THR A 234 4.80 9.68 16.41
CA THR A 234 5.35 10.14 15.13
C THR A 234 6.73 9.54 14.93
N VAL A 235 6.96 8.86 13.81
CA VAL A 235 8.29 8.46 13.34
C VAL A 235 8.66 9.37 12.19
N GLU A 236 9.58 10.30 12.42
CA GLU A 236 9.98 11.30 11.44
C GLU A 236 11.30 10.89 10.78
N LEU A 237 11.21 10.39 9.55
CA LEU A 237 12.38 9.85 8.83
C LEU A 237 13.48 10.88 8.64
N GLY A 238 13.13 12.16 8.48
CA GLY A 238 14.10 13.25 8.32
C GLY A 238 14.90 13.61 9.58
N SER A 239 14.48 13.12 10.75
CA SER A 239 15.21 13.31 12.00
C SER A 239 16.14 12.13 12.32
N MET A 240 15.92 10.97 11.68
CA MET A 240 16.74 9.76 11.86
C MET A 240 18.17 9.94 11.34
N ASP A 241 19.04 8.98 11.67
CA ASP A 241 20.46 9.03 11.32
C ASP A 241 20.70 9.11 9.80
N LEU A 242 21.13 10.28 9.33
CA LEU A 242 21.43 10.57 7.94
C LEU A 242 22.65 9.80 7.41
N PHE A 243 23.53 9.37 8.31
CA PHE A 243 24.79 8.68 7.97
C PHE A 243 24.65 7.16 8.05
N ALA A 244 23.51 6.66 8.51
CA ALA A 244 23.22 5.23 8.49
C ALA A 244 23.01 4.74 7.06
N GLY A 245 23.44 3.50 6.77
CA GLY A 245 23.19 2.88 5.46
C GLY A 245 21.72 2.49 5.21
N LEU A 246 20.88 2.51 6.26
CA LEU A 246 19.48 2.10 6.24
C LEU A 246 18.73 2.71 7.43
N LEU A 247 17.54 3.28 7.16
CA LEU A 247 16.57 3.62 8.21
C LEU A 247 15.59 2.46 8.38
N ASN A 248 15.41 1.97 9.61
CA ASN A 248 14.57 0.82 9.88
C ASN A 248 13.47 1.16 10.89
N VAL A 249 12.21 0.93 10.53
CA VAL A 249 11.06 1.13 11.40
C VAL A 249 10.29 -0.17 11.46
N THR A 250 10.15 -0.75 12.64
CA THR A 250 9.49 -2.05 12.83
C THR A 250 8.39 -1.98 13.88
N LEU A 251 7.23 -2.51 13.52
CA LEU A 251 6.12 -2.74 14.44
C LEU A 251 5.70 -4.21 14.32
N ARG A 252 5.73 -4.92 15.43
CA ARG A 252 5.32 -6.33 15.53
C ARG A 252 4.34 -6.50 16.66
N HIS A 253 3.23 -7.21 16.44
CA HIS A 253 2.23 -7.50 17.48
C HIS A 253 1.70 -6.27 18.23
N CYS A 254 1.73 -5.09 17.59
CA CYS A 254 1.33 -3.84 18.23
C CYS A 254 -0.18 -3.62 18.15
N VAL A 255 -0.73 -2.92 19.14
CA VAL A 255 -2.15 -2.56 19.20
C VAL A 255 -2.30 -1.04 19.20
N LEU A 256 -3.15 -0.48 18.34
CA LEU A 256 -3.55 0.92 18.36
C LEU A 256 -5.00 1.00 18.83
N ALA A 257 -5.23 1.61 20.00
CA ALA A 257 -6.53 1.63 20.66
C ALA A 257 -6.96 3.04 21.08
N GLY A 258 -8.27 3.29 21.06
CA GLY A 258 -8.87 4.48 21.67
C GLY A 258 -8.47 5.81 21.02
N GLY A 259 -8.36 5.85 19.69
CA GLY A 259 -8.00 7.06 18.95
C GLY A 259 -6.51 7.22 18.65
N ALA A 260 -5.66 6.26 19.04
CA ALA A 260 -4.21 6.34 18.86
C ALA A 260 -3.82 6.49 17.38
N GLN A 261 -2.86 7.37 17.11
CA GLN A 261 -2.35 7.63 15.77
C GLN A 261 -0.87 7.27 15.68
N LEU A 262 -0.53 6.38 14.76
CA LEU A 262 0.85 6.16 14.33
C LEU A 262 1.09 6.93 13.03
N ARG A 263 2.03 7.86 13.05
CA ARG A 263 2.38 8.71 11.90
C ARG A 263 3.80 8.38 11.45
N ILE A 264 3.97 7.87 10.24
CA ILE A 264 5.29 7.81 9.60
C ILE A 264 5.38 9.01 8.66
N VAL A 265 6.32 9.90 8.97
CA VAL A 265 6.52 11.17 8.26
C VAL A 265 7.79 11.04 7.45
N GLY A 266 7.62 11.01 6.12
CA GLY A 266 8.70 11.15 5.14
C GLY A 266 9.16 12.59 5.01
N LEU A 267 9.77 12.91 3.88
CA LEU A 267 10.47 14.18 3.66
C LEU A 267 9.82 15.01 2.55
N GLY A 268 10.32 16.24 2.36
CA GLY A 268 10.12 16.96 1.10
C GLY A 268 10.87 16.27 -0.05
N GLU A 269 10.38 16.42 -1.29
CA GLU A 269 10.96 15.71 -2.46
C GLU A 269 12.47 15.95 -2.65
N GLY A 270 12.95 17.17 -2.41
CA GLY A 270 14.38 17.48 -2.53
C GLY A 270 15.23 16.72 -1.51
N MET A 271 14.80 16.69 -0.25
CA MET A 271 15.54 15.99 0.81
C MET A 271 15.43 14.47 0.71
N ALA A 272 14.30 13.92 0.22
CA ALA A 272 14.12 12.48 0.07
C ALA A 272 15.22 11.81 -0.78
N ARG A 273 15.84 12.54 -1.71
CA ARG A 273 16.94 12.04 -2.55
C ARG A 273 18.29 12.00 -1.83
N LEU A 274 18.44 12.76 -0.75
CA LEU A 274 19.65 12.85 0.06
C LEU A 274 19.63 11.89 1.25
N MET A 275 18.48 11.28 1.52
CA MET A 275 18.29 10.38 2.64
C MET A 275 18.71 8.94 2.29
N PRO A 276 19.23 8.19 3.28
CA PRO A 276 19.32 6.75 3.16
C PRO A 276 17.93 6.13 2.97
N ARG A 277 17.91 4.96 2.31
CA ARG A 277 16.65 4.22 2.08
C ARG A 277 15.98 3.87 3.41
N ALA A 278 14.65 3.87 3.43
CA ALA A 278 13.87 3.52 4.60
C ALA A 278 13.12 2.19 4.41
N VAL A 279 13.10 1.36 5.45
CA VAL A 279 12.32 0.13 5.51
C VAL A 279 11.36 0.25 6.68
N VAL A 280 10.07 0.27 6.39
CA VAL A 280 8.99 0.35 7.37
C VAL A 280 8.21 -0.96 7.33
N ASN A 281 8.35 -1.80 8.35
CA ASN A 281 7.72 -3.11 8.41
C ASN A 281 6.75 -3.20 9.59
N MET A 282 5.46 -3.28 9.28
CA MET A 282 4.36 -3.39 10.23
C MET A 282 3.70 -4.76 10.04
N THR A 283 3.77 -5.63 11.06
CA THR A 283 3.24 -7.00 11.00
C THR A 283 2.43 -7.31 12.24
N ASN A 284 1.33 -8.06 12.07
CA ASN A 284 0.44 -8.43 13.17
C ASN A 284 -0.03 -7.20 13.98
N VAL A 285 -0.35 -6.10 13.27
CA VAL A 285 -0.84 -4.88 13.90
C VAL A 285 -2.36 -4.97 14.02
N THR A 286 -2.87 -4.69 15.21
CA THR A 286 -4.31 -4.60 15.47
C THR A 286 -4.68 -3.15 15.74
N SER A 287 -5.68 -2.63 15.04
CA SER A 287 -6.24 -1.31 15.31
C SER A 287 -7.70 -1.43 15.74
N THR A 288 -8.01 -0.88 16.90
CA THR A 288 -9.36 -0.72 17.45
C THR A 288 -9.58 0.77 17.69
N GLU A 289 -10.09 1.45 16.65
CA GLU A 289 -10.23 2.92 16.62
C GLU A 289 -8.89 3.68 16.58
N GLY A 290 -7.82 3.00 16.16
CA GLY A 290 -6.54 3.62 15.86
C GLY A 290 -6.35 3.95 14.38
N THR A 291 -5.41 4.83 14.08
CA THR A 291 -5.07 5.19 12.69
C THR A 291 -3.57 5.09 12.43
N ILE A 292 -3.25 4.58 11.24
CA ILE A 292 -1.90 4.66 10.68
C ILE A 292 -1.95 5.71 9.57
N VAL A 293 -1.02 6.66 9.61
CA VAL A 293 -0.92 7.79 8.69
C VAL A 293 0.47 7.79 8.08
N LEU A 294 0.54 7.81 6.76
CA LEU A 294 1.77 8.09 6.03
C LEU A 294 1.68 9.45 5.39
N ARG A 295 2.75 10.23 5.48
CA ARG A 295 2.80 11.58 4.92
C ARG A 295 4.18 11.90 4.37
N GLY A 296 4.23 12.54 3.21
CA GLY A 296 5.47 13.04 2.60
C GLY A 296 6.03 12.09 1.54
N ALA A 297 7.20 12.45 1.02
CA ALA A 297 7.95 11.60 0.10
C ALA A 297 8.82 10.63 0.90
N MET A 298 8.74 9.34 0.56
CA MET A 298 9.71 8.39 1.10
C MET A 298 11.09 8.61 0.46
N PRO A 299 12.19 8.31 1.16
CA PRO A 299 13.49 8.22 0.52
C PRO A 299 13.47 7.27 -0.68
N LEU A 300 14.38 7.46 -1.63
CA LEU A 300 14.46 6.54 -2.77
C LEU A 300 14.78 5.11 -2.31
N ASN A 301 14.37 4.12 -3.11
CA ASN A 301 14.59 2.70 -2.84
C ASN A 301 14.02 2.23 -1.48
N SER A 302 12.94 2.87 -1.01
CA SER A 302 12.34 2.56 0.30
C SER A 302 11.23 1.52 0.19
N SER A 303 11.01 0.77 1.27
CA SER A 303 9.88 -0.17 1.36
C SER A 303 8.99 0.12 2.57
N VAL A 304 7.69 -0.03 2.37
CA VAL A 304 6.69 0.05 3.44
C VAL A 304 5.77 -1.15 3.30
N LEU A 305 5.67 -1.94 4.36
CA LEU A 305 4.84 -3.13 4.43
C LEU A 305 3.89 -3.04 5.62
N LEU A 306 2.61 -3.29 5.38
CA LEU A 306 1.64 -3.64 6.42
C LEU A 306 1.09 -5.04 6.12
N ALA A 307 1.38 -6.03 6.97
CA ALA A 307 0.99 -7.40 6.75
C ALA A 307 0.27 -8.06 7.93
N ASN A 308 -0.59 -9.04 7.64
CA ASN A 308 -1.26 -9.90 8.62
C ASN A 308 -1.96 -9.09 9.73
N SER A 309 -2.65 -8.01 9.34
CA SER A 309 -3.12 -6.99 10.27
C SER A 309 -4.65 -6.84 10.23
N SER A 310 -5.22 -6.37 11.33
CA SER A 310 -6.66 -6.13 11.48
C SER A 310 -6.91 -4.67 11.83
N LEU A 311 -7.69 -3.97 11.01
CA LEU A 311 -7.93 -2.54 11.16
C LEU A 311 -9.43 -2.28 11.33
N ARG A 312 -9.81 -1.76 12.50
CA ARG A 312 -11.19 -1.37 12.80
C ARG A 312 -11.28 0.11 13.13
N ALA A 313 -12.26 0.79 12.56
CA ALA A 313 -12.58 2.18 12.87
C ALA A 313 -14.10 2.41 12.91
N THR A 314 -14.57 3.15 13.89
CA THR A 314 -15.91 3.75 13.91
C THR A 314 -15.72 5.24 13.66
N VAL A 315 -16.03 5.67 12.44
CA VAL A 315 -16.10 7.08 12.04
C VAL A 315 -17.50 7.60 12.33
#